data_AF-A0A162A8P9-F1
#
_entry.id   AF-A0A162A8P9-F1
#
_cell.length_a   1.000
_cell.length_b   1.000
_cell.length_c   1.000
_cell.angle_alpha   90.00
_cell.angle_beta   90.00
_cell.angle_gamma   90.00
#
_symmetry.space_group_name_H-M   'P 1'
#
loop_
_entity.id
_entity.type
_entity.pdbx_description
1 polymer ?
#
loop_
_entity_poly.entity_id
_entity_poly.type
_entity_poly.pdbx_seq_one_letter_code
_entity_poly.pdbx_strand_id
1 'polypeptide(L)'
;MSLSDADIKRMGLTITPDSALKNYQKPFTEVEPKTGEELERLTGIDLGWDYNPGLAWLGADKVTGQMLAKLDHQIREVATPIFNNAINESQSYFKSQVATIAAKQSLGKPDYGTKLTLGHLHPNLFKTVLDIAPETKSPLVVIDEAMIKTAIQLIGFEQTSELMKLVQTQADPTFNHSVLQYVVNGILITIEVGPDMNRVVAVKQVDV
;
A
#
# COMPACT_ATOMS: atom_id res chain seq x y z
N MET A 1 26.15 -18.56 6.28
CA MET A 1 27.53 -18.69 6.80
C MET A 1 27.44 -18.79 8.31
N SER A 2 27.90 -19.88 8.91
CA SER A 2 28.02 -20.00 10.38
C SER A 2 29.45 -19.69 10.77
N LEU A 3 29.64 -18.87 11.82
CA LEU A 3 30.95 -18.66 12.42
C LEU A 3 31.37 -19.92 13.18
N SER A 4 32.64 -20.29 13.10
CA SER A 4 33.21 -21.42 13.83
C SER A 4 33.65 -21.02 15.24
N ASP A 5 33.75 -21.97 16.16
CA ASP A 5 34.17 -21.71 17.55
C ASP A 5 35.58 -21.07 17.63
N ALA A 6 36.44 -21.38 16.66
CA ALA A 6 37.76 -20.78 16.54
C ALA A 6 37.70 -19.29 16.18
N ASP A 7 36.74 -18.89 15.34
CA ASP A 7 36.52 -17.50 14.95
C ASP A 7 35.96 -16.67 16.10
N ILE A 8 35.01 -17.24 16.85
CA ILE A 8 34.40 -16.61 18.03
C ILE A 8 35.48 -16.28 19.07
N LYS A 9 36.39 -17.23 19.33
CA LYS A 9 37.50 -17.04 20.27
C LYS A 9 38.53 -16.02 19.77
N ARG A 10 38.83 -16.00 18.46
CA ARG A 10 39.74 -15.03 17.84
C ARG A 10 39.20 -13.60 17.90
N MET A 11 37.88 -13.44 17.81
CA MET A 11 37.21 -12.13 17.86
C MET A 11 36.92 -11.64 19.28
N GLY A 12 37.30 -12.40 20.32
CA GLY A 12 37.02 -12.06 21.72
C GLY A 12 35.54 -12.08 22.08
N LEU A 13 34.72 -12.78 21.29
CA LEU A 13 33.28 -12.88 21.50
C LEU A 13 33.01 -14.04 22.48
N THR A 14 32.17 -13.78 23.47
CA THR A 14 31.70 -14.81 24.40
C THR A 14 30.28 -15.21 24.03
N ILE A 15 30.04 -16.51 23.84
CA ILE A 15 28.69 -17.02 23.60
C ILE A 15 27.86 -16.80 24.87
N THR A 16 26.78 -16.04 24.73
CA THR A 16 25.83 -15.84 25.83
C THR A 16 25.19 -17.18 26.20
N PRO A 17 25.30 -17.65 27.46
CA PRO A 17 24.70 -18.91 27.87
C PRO A 17 23.17 -18.82 27.83
N ASP A 18 22.50 -19.92 27.46
CA ASP A 18 21.04 -20.00 27.33
C ASP A 18 20.28 -19.57 28.60
N SER A 19 20.91 -19.71 29.78
CA SER A 19 20.38 -19.26 31.06
C SER A 19 20.17 -17.74 31.12
N ALA A 20 20.96 -16.95 30.40
CA ALA A 20 20.82 -15.50 30.32
C ALA A 20 19.70 -15.06 29.35
N LEU A 21 19.28 -15.93 28.43
CA LEU A 21 18.18 -15.68 27.49
C LEU A 21 16.79 -15.85 28.14
N LYS A 22 16.70 -16.55 29.28
CA LYS A 22 15.43 -16.82 29.99
C LYS A 22 14.67 -15.58 30.43
N ASN A 23 15.35 -14.46 30.66
CA ASN A 23 14.69 -13.20 31.03
C ASN A 23 14.08 -12.45 29.83
N TYR A 24 14.53 -12.75 28.62
CA TYR A 24 14.01 -12.19 27.37
C TYR A 24 12.93 -13.08 26.73
N GLN A 25 12.55 -14.19 27.35
CA GLN A 25 11.51 -15.11 26.91
C GLN A 25 10.34 -15.18 27.89
N LYS A 26 10.15 -14.15 28.73
CA LYS A 26 9.02 -14.13 29.67
C LYS A 26 7.80 -13.54 28.95
N PRO A 27 6.65 -14.21 28.99
CA PRO A 27 5.41 -13.61 28.52
C PRO A 27 5.10 -12.36 29.36
N PHE A 28 4.67 -11.28 28.71
CA PHE A 28 4.02 -10.15 29.34
C PHE A 28 2.59 -10.06 28.81
N THR A 29 1.67 -9.59 29.65
CA THR A 29 0.27 -9.46 29.28
C THR A 29 0.05 -8.06 28.68
N GLU A 30 -0.43 -8.01 27.44
CA GLU A 30 -0.80 -6.77 26.78
C GLU A 30 -2.33 -6.75 26.60
N VAL A 31 -2.96 -5.66 27.02
CA VAL A 31 -4.41 -5.47 26.87
C VAL A 31 -4.67 -4.75 25.56
N GLU A 32 -5.38 -5.40 24.65
CA GLU A 32 -5.67 -4.82 23.34
C GLU A 32 -6.70 -3.67 23.48
N PRO A 33 -6.35 -2.41 23.13
CA PRO A 33 -7.17 -1.24 23.48
C PRO A 33 -8.55 -1.17 22.81
N LYS A 34 -8.77 -1.96 21.75
CA LYS A 34 -10.01 -1.94 20.96
C LYS A 34 -11.01 -3.02 21.37
N THR A 35 -10.52 -4.15 21.88
CA THR A 35 -11.31 -5.37 22.16
C THR A 35 -11.36 -5.68 23.65
N GLY A 36 -10.36 -5.22 24.42
CA GLY A 36 -10.24 -5.47 25.86
C GLY A 36 -9.74 -6.87 26.20
N GLU A 37 -9.28 -7.66 25.23
CA GLU A 37 -8.74 -8.99 25.48
C GLU A 37 -7.30 -8.91 26.01
N GLU A 38 -7.01 -9.71 27.04
CA GLU A 38 -5.68 -9.85 27.64
C GLU A 38 -4.92 -10.98 26.94
N LEU A 39 -3.82 -10.65 26.27
CA LEU A 39 -3.01 -11.60 25.53
C LEU A 39 -1.65 -11.77 26.20
N GLU A 40 -1.26 -13.01 26.52
CA GLU A 40 0.10 -13.34 26.96
C GLU A 40 1.06 -13.37 25.76
N ARG A 41 2.14 -12.56 25.81
CA ARG A 41 3.06 -12.36 24.68
C ARG A 41 4.52 -12.44 25.10
N LEU A 42 5.34 -13.18 24.35
CA LEU A 42 6.78 -13.27 24.60
C LEU A 42 7.53 -12.02 24.11
N THR A 43 8.49 -11.51 24.89
CA THR A 43 9.38 -10.42 24.47
C THR A 43 10.22 -10.80 23.25
N GLY A 44 10.20 -9.97 22.20
CA GLY A 44 11.03 -10.12 20.99
C GLY A 44 10.28 -10.44 19.69
N ILE A 45 8.96 -10.65 19.74
CA ILE A 45 8.11 -10.60 18.54
C ILE A 45 7.79 -9.12 18.30
N ASP A 46 8.55 -8.50 17.41
CA ASP A 46 8.32 -7.13 16.98
C ASP A 46 6.95 -7.01 16.28
N LEU A 47 6.27 -5.88 16.44
CA LEU A 47 4.94 -5.55 15.91
C LEU A 47 4.96 -5.34 14.37
N GLY A 48 5.76 -6.12 13.64
CA GLY A 48 6.10 -5.84 12.24
C GLY A 48 5.18 -6.46 11.19
N TRP A 49 4.23 -7.31 11.57
CA TRP A 49 3.28 -7.93 10.66
C TRP A 49 1.91 -7.93 11.32
N ASP A 50 1.12 -6.88 11.08
CA ASP A 50 -0.33 -6.96 11.22
C ASP A 50 -0.78 -8.13 10.34
N TYR A 51 -0.97 -9.30 10.96
CA TYR A 51 -1.24 -10.57 10.29
C TYR A 51 -2.66 -10.56 9.71
N ASN A 52 -2.83 -9.82 8.62
CA ASN A 52 -3.95 -9.96 7.72
C ASN A 52 -3.40 -10.55 6.42
N PRO A 53 -3.36 -11.89 6.26
CA PRO A 53 -2.61 -12.56 5.19
C PRO A 53 -3.02 -12.15 3.76
N GLY A 54 -4.14 -11.44 3.57
CA GLY A 54 -4.54 -10.83 2.29
C GLY A 54 -4.14 -9.36 2.09
N LEU A 55 -3.66 -8.66 3.13
CA LEU A 55 -3.30 -7.24 3.11
C LEU A 55 -1.88 -6.95 3.64
N ALA A 56 -1.14 -7.97 4.13
CA ALA A 56 0.19 -7.80 4.72
C ALA A 56 1.18 -7.05 3.81
N TRP A 57 1.03 -7.22 2.50
CA TRP A 57 1.84 -6.53 1.49
C TRP A 57 1.61 -5.00 1.45
N LEU A 58 0.44 -4.50 1.89
CA LEU A 58 0.16 -3.06 2.01
C LEU A 58 1.00 -2.36 3.07
N GLY A 59 1.57 -3.09 4.04
CA GLY A 59 2.39 -2.50 5.10
C GLY A 59 3.62 -1.79 4.55
N ALA A 60 4.36 -2.45 3.64
CA ALA A 60 5.56 -1.88 3.02
C ALA A 60 5.23 -0.68 2.12
N ASP A 61 4.17 -0.78 1.32
CA ASP A 61 3.69 0.30 0.46
C ASP A 61 3.23 1.51 1.27
N LYS A 62 2.55 1.27 2.41
CA LYS A 62 2.09 2.31 3.33
C LYS A 62 3.27 3.06 3.95
N VAL A 63 4.28 2.34 4.44
CA VAL A 63 5.49 2.95 5.02
C VAL A 63 6.24 3.77 3.96
N THR A 64 6.36 3.25 2.74
CA THR A 64 6.95 3.97 1.61
C THR A 64 6.18 5.24 1.30
N GLY A 65 4.85 5.17 1.24
CA GLY A 65 3.99 6.33 1.05
C GLY A 65 4.16 7.39 2.14
N GLN A 66 4.25 6.97 3.41
CA GLN A 66 4.52 7.87 4.52
C GLN A 66 5.90 8.53 4.48
N MET A 67 6.91 7.80 3.99
CA MET A 67 8.22 8.36 3.73
C MET A 67 8.14 9.42 2.62
N LEU A 68 7.55 9.07 1.47
CA LEU A 68 7.39 9.98 0.34
C LEU A 68 6.64 11.25 0.73
N ALA A 69 5.60 11.15 1.57
CA ALA A 69 4.84 12.30 2.03
C ALA A 69 5.65 13.33 2.83
N LYS A 70 6.71 12.89 3.52
CA LYS A 70 7.59 13.75 4.32
C LYS A 70 8.71 14.41 3.50
N LEU A 71 8.94 13.94 2.28
CA LEU A 71 9.95 14.51 1.40
C LEU A 71 9.45 15.83 0.80
N ASP A 72 10.38 16.73 0.53
CA ASP A 72 10.06 17.93 -0.25
C ASP A 72 9.58 17.55 -1.67
N HIS A 73 8.97 18.52 -2.35
CA HIS A 73 8.40 18.26 -3.68
C HIS A 73 9.48 17.90 -4.72
N GLN A 74 10.67 18.51 -4.66
CA GLN A 74 11.77 18.26 -5.60
C GLN A 74 12.31 16.83 -5.50
N ILE A 75 12.47 16.31 -4.27
CA ILE A 75 12.89 14.93 -4.05
C ILE A 75 11.78 13.97 -4.48
N ARG A 76 10.50 14.30 -4.23
CA ARG A 76 9.37 13.48 -4.70
C ARG A 76 9.32 13.36 -6.22
N GLU A 77 9.66 14.40 -6.98
CA GLU A 77 9.75 14.36 -8.45
C GLU A 77 10.72 13.29 -8.94
N VAL A 78 11.80 13.03 -8.20
CA VAL A 78 12.80 12.00 -8.54
C VAL A 78 12.44 10.64 -7.95
N ALA A 79 12.01 10.60 -6.69
CA ALA A 79 11.81 9.35 -5.95
C ALA A 79 10.51 8.62 -6.34
N THR A 80 9.41 9.36 -6.51
CA THR A 80 8.08 8.76 -6.75
C THR A 80 8.05 7.90 -8.01
N PRO A 81 8.62 8.32 -9.17
CA PRO A 81 8.70 7.46 -10.35
C PRO A 81 9.50 6.16 -10.12
N ILE A 82 10.54 6.16 -9.29
CA ILE A 82 11.34 4.96 -8.99
C ILE A 82 10.49 3.93 -8.26
N PHE A 83 9.77 4.36 -7.21
CA PHE A 83 8.87 3.47 -6.48
C PHE A 83 7.70 2.98 -7.33
N ASN A 84 7.12 3.88 -8.14
CA ASN A 84 6.06 3.50 -9.09
C ASN A 84 6.55 2.49 -10.13
N ASN A 85 7.79 2.61 -10.62
CA ASN A 85 8.37 1.62 -11.53
C ASN A 85 8.53 0.26 -10.86
N ALA A 86 9.02 0.21 -9.61
CA ALA A 86 9.10 -1.04 -8.85
C ALA A 86 7.72 -1.68 -8.63
N ILE A 87 6.70 -0.86 -8.33
CA ILE A 87 5.31 -1.33 -8.23
C ILE A 87 4.82 -1.85 -9.60
N ASN A 88 5.17 -1.20 -10.70
CA ASN A 88 4.80 -1.61 -12.05
C ASN A 88 5.48 -2.92 -12.50
N GLU A 89 6.55 -3.38 -11.86
CA GLU A 89 7.07 -4.74 -12.10
C GLU A 89 6.00 -5.81 -11.75
N SER A 90 5.10 -5.49 -10.83
CA SER A 90 3.94 -6.31 -10.50
C SER A 90 2.73 -6.12 -11.45
N GLN A 91 2.85 -5.38 -12.56
CA GLN A 91 1.72 -5.13 -13.48
C GLN A 91 1.10 -6.43 -14.01
N SER A 92 1.93 -7.46 -14.28
CA SER A 92 1.43 -8.78 -14.70
C SER A 92 0.53 -9.42 -13.62
N TYR A 93 0.92 -9.28 -12.35
CA TYR A 93 0.10 -9.72 -11.21
C TYR A 93 -1.19 -8.89 -11.10
N PHE A 94 -1.13 -7.58 -11.24
CA PHE A 94 -2.34 -6.75 -11.25
C PHE A 94 -3.31 -7.17 -12.38
N LYS A 95 -2.81 -7.37 -13.61
CA LYS A 95 -3.64 -7.82 -14.73
C LYS A 95 -4.26 -9.20 -14.49
N SER A 96 -3.52 -10.14 -13.88
CA SER A 96 -4.05 -11.46 -13.53
C SER A 96 -5.14 -11.39 -12.45
N GLN A 97 -4.99 -10.47 -11.49
CA GLN A 97 -6.02 -10.21 -10.48
C GLN A 97 -7.28 -9.59 -11.10
N VAL A 98 -7.14 -8.61 -12.00
CA VAL A 98 -8.27 -8.03 -12.75
C VAL A 98 -8.99 -9.13 -13.55
N ALA A 99 -8.26 -10.02 -14.22
CA ALA A 99 -8.85 -11.15 -14.95
C ALA A 99 -9.57 -12.14 -14.03
N THR A 100 -8.99 -12.42 -12.86
CA THR A 100 -9.61 -13.27 -11.83
C THR A 100 -10.91 -12.65 -11.31
N ILE A 101 -10.93 -11.34 -11.09
CA ILE A 101 -12.11 -10.59 -10.64
C ILE A 101 -13.19 -10.58 -11.72
N ALA A 102 -12.82 -10.38 -12.98
CA ALA A 102 -13.73 -10.50 -14.12
C ALA A 102 -14.36 -11.89 -14.19
N ALA A 103 -13.56 -12.95 -14.04
CA ALA A 103 -14.04 -14.32 -14.03
C ALA A 103 -14.98 -14.61 -12.84
N LYS A 104 -14.61 -14.15 -11.63
CA LYS A 104 -15.47 -14.24 -10.44
C LYS A 104 -16.82 -13.55 -10.65
N GLN A 105 -16.80 -12.36 -11.26
CA GLN A 105 -18.00 -11.59 -11.57
C GLN A 105 -18.92 -12.35 -12.53
N SER A 106 -18.39 -12.90 -13.62
CA SER A 106 -19.15 -13.74 -14.56
C SER A 106 -19.69 -15.02 -13.94
N LEU A 107 -19.00 -15.57 -12.94
CA LEU A 107 -19.42 -16.77 -12.20
C LEU A 107 -20.31 -16.47 -10.98
N GLY A 108 -20.67 -15.21 -10.71
CA GLY A 108 -21.48 -14.82 -9.56
C GLY A 108 -20.83 -15.11 -8.20
N LYS A 109 -19.50 -15.16 -8.13
CA LYS A 109 -18.77 -15.44 -6.88
C LYS A 109 -18.71 -14.20 -5.98
N PRO A 110 -18.78 -14.39 -4.65
CA PRO A 110 -18.74 -13.29 -3.69
C PRO A 110 -17.38 -12.57 -3.69
N ASP A 111 -17.40 -11.30 -3.27
CA ASP A 111 -16.22 -10.48 -3.04
C ASP A 111 -15.59 -10.81 -1.69
N TYR A 112 -14.25 -10.82 -1.65
CA TYR A 112 -13.50 -11.10 -0.43
C TYR A 112 -12.85 -9.85 0.19
N GLY A 113 -13.20 -8.66 -0.31
CA GLY A 113 -12.64 -7.40 0.19
C GLY A 113 -11.17 -7.21 -0.18
N THR A 114 -10.71 -7.86 -1.26
CA THR A 114 -9.33 -7.74 -1.74
C THR A 114 -9.03 -6.28 -2.09
N LYS A 115 -7.87 -5.78 -1.67
CA LYS A 115 -7.33 -4.49 -2.13
C LYS A 115 -6.12 -4.74 -3.02
N LEU A 116 -5.85 -3.85 -3.96
CA LEU A 116 -4.65 -3.87 -4.80
C LEU A 116 -4.03 -2.47 -4.84
N THR A 117 -2.70 -2.39 -4.88
CA THR A 117 -1.97 -1.12 -4.98
C THR A 117 -1.91 -0.72 -6.44
N LEU A 118 -2.23 0.53 -6.72
CA LEU A 118 -2.07 1.13 -8.04
C LEU A 118 -0.77 1.93 -8.17
N GLY A 119 -0.16 2.28 -7.04
CA GLY A 119 1.07 3.05 -6.97
C GLY A 119 0.88 4.32 -6.14
N HIS A 120 1.80 5.25 -6.28
CA HIS A 120 1.75 6.56 -5.67
C HIS A 120 1.29 7.62 -6.68
N LEU A 121 0.49 8.57 -6.21
CA LEU A 121 0.09 9.75 -6.98
C LEU A 121 1.30 10.46 -7.57
N HIS A 122 1.15 11.00 -8.77
CA HIS A 122 2.16 11.87 -9.37
C HIS A 122 2.50 13.03 -8.40
N PRO A 123 3.78 13.42 -8.27
CA PRO A 123 4.21 14.48 -7.34
C PRO A 123 3.42 15.79 -7.44
N ASN A 124 3.04 16.21 -8.65
CA ASN A 124 2.22 17.41 -8.88
C ASN A 124 0.77 17.26 -8.41
N LEU A 125 0.18 16.07 -8.62
CA LEU A 125 -1.16 15.76 -8.10
C LEU A 125 -1.13 15.77 -6.57
N PHE A 126 -0.13 15.10 -5.99
CA PHE A 126 -0.01 15.01 -4.55
C PHE A 126 0.38 16.33 -3.89
N LYS A 127 1.12 17.21 -4.58
CA LYS A 127 1.36 18.58 -4.14
C LYS A 127 0.03 19.34 -3.97
N THR A 128 -0.87 19.24 -4.93
CA THR A 128 -2.20 19.88 -4.85
C THR A 128 -2.99 19.36 -3.65
N VAL A 129 -2.90 18.06 -3.35
CA VAL A 129 -3.50 17.48 -2.15
C VAL A 129 -2.88 18.09 -0.89
N LEU A 130 -1.56 18.14 -0.77
CA LEU A 130 -0.89 18.71 0.43
C LEU A 130 -1.11 20.21 0.61
N ASP A 131 -1.27 20.98 -0.48
CA ASP A 131 -1.53 22.42 -0.41
C ASP A 131 -2.90 22.72 0.24
N ILE A 132 -3.86 21.78 0.15
CA ILE A 132 -5.24 21.94 0.66
C ILE A 132 -5.49 21.09 1.92
N ALA A 133 -4.88 19.92 2.03
CA ALA A 133 -5.02 18.93 3.11
C ALA A 133 -3.62 18.46 3.58
N PRO A 134 -2.85 19.32 4.27
CA PRO A 134 -1.45 19.06 4.66
C PRO A 134 -1.29 17.89 5.64
N GLU A 135 -2.37 17.47 6.30
CA GLU A 135 -2.42 16.31 7.20
C GLU A 135 -2.36 14.97 6.45
N THR A 136 -2.49 14.96 5.13
CA THR A 136 -2.43 13.75 4.30
C THR A 136 -1.06 13.09 4.42
N LYS A 137 -1.03 11.85 4.89
CA LYS A 137 0.22 11.16 5.23
C LYS A 137 0.79 10.28 4.14
N SER A 138 0.14 10.15 2.98
CA SER A 138 0.59 9.21 1.96
C SER A 138 0.09 9.55 0.56
N PRO A 139 0.94 9.50 -0.48
CA PRO A 139 0.52 9.52 -1.87
C PRO A 139 0.05 8.14 -2.38
N LEU A 140 0.16 7.07 -1.57
CA LEU A 140 -0.24 5.72 -1.98
C LEU A 140 -1.72 5.67 -2.37
N VAL A 141 -2.00 4.99 -3.48
CA VAL A 141 -3.36 4.76 -4.01
C VAL A 141 -3.63 3.27 -4.08
N VAL A 142 -4.77 2.85 -3.54
CA VAL A 142 -5.29 1.49 -3.62
C VAL A 142 -6.64 1.46 -4.32
N ILE A 143 -7.03 0.27 -4.79
CA ILE A 143 -8.35 -0.02 -5.33
C ILE A 143 -8.91 -1.30 -4.72
N ASP A 144 -10.19 -1.26 -4.36
CA ASP A 144 -10.91 -2.40 -3.78
C ASP A 144 -11.49 -3.29 -4.90
N GLU A 145 -11.66 -4.61 -4.63
CA GLU A 145 -12.20 -5.60 -5.57
C GLU A 145 -13.56 -5.17 -6.18
N ALA A 146 -14.45 -4.60 -5.36
CA ALA A 146 -15.73 -4.08 -5.81
C ALA A 146 -15.58 -2.90 -6.80
N MET A 147 -14.58 -2.06 -6.60
CA MET A 147 -14.29 -0.96 -7.52
C MET A 147 -13.63 -1.47 -8.80
N ILE A 148 -12.80 -2.51 -8.75
CA ILE A 148 -12.29 -3.17 -9.96
C ILE A 148 -13.44 -3.75 -10.79
N LYS A 149 -14.41 -4.44 -10.18
CA LYS A 149 -15.61 -4.93 -10.87
C LYS A 149 -16.37 -3.80 -11.56
N THR A 150 -16.55 -2.69 -10.85
CA THR A 150 -17.22 -1.50 -11.37
C THR A 150 -16.42 -0.89 -12.52
N ALA A 151 -15.10 -0.81 -12.41
CA ALA A 151 -14.22 -0.31 -13.46
C ALA A 151 -14.31 -1.16 -14.73
N ILE A 152 -14.28 -2.49 -14.62
CA ILE A 152 -14.44 -3.39 -15.78
C ILE A 152 -15.74 -3.11 -16.52
N GLN A 153 -16.83 -2.85 -15.81
CA GLN A 153 -18.13 -2.53 -16.41
C GLN A 153 -18.17 -1.16 -17.08
N LEU A 154 -17.49 -0.16 -16.51
CA LEU A 154 -17.58 1.23 -16.96
C LEU A 154 -16.55 1.61 -18.02
N ILE A 155 -15.33 1.11 -17.91
CA ILE A 155 -14.19 1.47 -18.77
C ILE A 155 -13.60 0.27 -19.52
N GLY A 156 -14.12 -0.94 -19.27
CA GLY A 156 -13.65 -2.16 -19.91
C GLY A 156 -12.41 -2.77 -19.26
N PHE A 157 -12.13 -4.04 -19.61
CA PHE A 157 -11.02 -4.81 -19.05
C PHE A 157 -9.65 -4.18 -19.36
N GLU A 158 -9.40 -3.80 -20.62
CA GLU A 158 -8.08 -3.28 -21.01
C GLU A 158 -7.74 -1.98 -20.28
N GLN A 159 -8.66 -1.00 -20.24
CA GLN A 159 -8.43 0.25 -19.50
C GLN A 159 -8.32 0.00 -17.99
N THR A 160 -9.12 -0.92 -17.44
CA THR A 160 -8.99 -1.31 -16.03
C THR A 160 -7.60 -1.90 -15.73
N SER A 161 -7.04 -2.70 -16.64
CA SER A 161 -5.71 -3.30 -16.47
C SER A 161 -4.55 -2.30 -16.54
N GLU A 162 -4.81 -1.11 -17.08
CA GLU A 162 -3.85 -0.01 -17.17
C GLU A 162 -4.02 1.05 -16.06
N LEU A 163 -4.94 0.83 -15.10
CA LEU A 163 -5.20 1.77 -13.99
C LEU A 163 -3.95 2.15 -13.19
N MET A 164 -3.00 1.23 -13.02
CA MET A 164 -1.72 1.53 -12.35
C MET A 164 -1.02 2.71 -13.05
N LYS A 165 -0.87 2.66 -14.38
CA LYS A 165 -0.21 3.72 -15.15
C LYS A 165 -1.05 5.01 -15.15
N LEU A 166 -2.37 4.87 -15.30
CA LEU A 166 -3.28 6.02 -15.32
C LEU A 166 -3.23 6.83 -14.01
N VAL A 167 -3.16 6.15 -12.86
CA VAL A 167 -3.08 6.79 -11.54
C VAL A 167 -1.75 7.54 -11.34
N GLN A 168 -0.67 6.99 -11.89
CA GLN A 168 0.68 7.55 -11.76
C GLN A 168 0.97 8.69 -12.75
N THR A 169 0.07 8.92 -13.71
CA THR A 169 0.24 9.93 -14.76
C THR A 169 -0.03 11.33 -14.23
N GLN A 170 0.76 12.30 -14.70
CA GLN A 170 0.49 13.71 -14.43
C GLN A 170 -0.79 14.16 -15.13
N ALA A 171 -1.66 14.85 -14.39
CA ALA A 171 -2.86 15.48 -14.91
C ALA A 171 -3.17 16.73 -14.09
N ASP A 172 -4.11 17.55 -14.59
CA ASP A 172 -4.64 18.67 -13.83
C ASP A 172 -5.73 18.19 -12.87
N PRO A 173 -5.54 18.36 -11.55
CA PRO A 173 -6.51 17.90 -10.57
C PRO A 173 -7.53 18.97 -10.20
N THR A 174 -8.72 18.51 -9.83
CA THR A 174 -9.65 19.22 -8.95
C THR A 174 -9.67 18.52 -7.61
N PHE A 175 -9.46 19.24 -6.51
CA PHE A 175 -9.45 18.67 -5.16
C PHE A 175 -10.34 19.48 -4.22
N ASN A 176 -11.29 18.83 -3.55
CA ASN A 176 -12.23 19.46 -2.62
C ASN A 176 -12.01 19.05 -1.15
N HIS A 177 -10.74 18.97 -0.74
CA HIS A 177 -10.28 18.63 0.62
C HIS A 177 -10.42 17.14 1.00
N SER A 178 -11.35 16.39 0.40
CA SER A 178 -11.48 14.94 0.65
C SER A 178 -11.47 14.09 -0.62
N VAL A 179 -11.80 14.67 -1.78
CA VAL A 179 -11.88 13.94 -3.04
C VAL A 179 -11.04 14.64 -4.10
N LEU A 180 -10.10 13.89 -4.66
CA LEU A 180 -9.25 14.26 -5.78
C LEU A 180 -9.85 13.71 -7.07
N GLN A 181 -10.03 14.56 -8.07
CA GLN A 181 -10.57 14.21 -9.37
C GLN A 181 -9.64 14.70 -10.47
N TYR A 182 -9.38 13.86 -11.46
CA TYR A 182 -8.62 14.25 -12.65
C TYR A 182 -8.98 13.37 -13.82
N VAL A 183 -8.77 13.89 -15.03
CA VAL A 183 -9.02 13.17 -16.29
C VAL A 183 -7.68 12.79 -16.91
N VAL A 184 -7.52 11.51 -17.24
CA VAL A 184 -6.38 10.98 -18.01
C VAL A 184 -6.93 10.06 -19.09
N ASN A 185 -6.48 10.25 -20.34
CA ASN A 185 -6.85 9.40 -21.48
C ASN A 185 -8.37 9.22 -21.66
N GLY A 186 -9.17 10.28 -21.45
CA GLY A 186 -10.63 10.21 -21.54
C GLY A 186 -11.31 9.45 -20.39
N ILE A 187 -10.61 9.23 -19.29
CA ILE A 187 -11.13 8.57 -18.08
C ILE A 187 -11.03 9.55 -16.92
N LEU A 188 -12.18 9.87 -16.31
CA LEU A 188 -12.27 10.55 -15.03
C LEU A 188 -11.97 9.56 -13.91
N ILE A 189 -10.92 9.82 -13.14
CA ILE A 189 -10.55 9.06 -11.96
C ILE A 189 -10.90 9.89 -10.73
N THR A 190 -11.63 9.29 -9.78
CA THR A 190 -11.99 9.90 -8.51
C THR A 190 -11.34 9.13 -7.37
N ILE A 191 -10.51 9.83 -6.59
CA ILE A 191 -9.74 9.29 -5.49
C ILE A 191 -10.19 9.97 -4.20
N GLU A 192 -10.64 9.18 -3.23
CA GLU A 192 -10.85 9.61 -1.86
C GLU A 192 -9.50 9.67 -1.15
N VAL A 193 -9.19 10.83 -0.57
CA VAL A 193 -7.96 11.05 0.20
C VAL A 193 -8.21 10.59 1.63
N GLY A 194 -7.39 9.64 2.07
CA GLY A 194 -7.49 9.02 3.39
C GLY A 194 -6.30 9.36 4.29
N PRO A 195 -6.41 9.06 5.60
CA PRO A 195 -5.36 9.38 6.56
C PRO A 195 -4.07 8.56 6.37
N ASP A 196 -4.19 7.36 5.79
CA ASP A 196 -3.09 6.39 5.65
C ASP A 196 -2.82 5.98 4.19
N MET A 197 -3.88 5.94 3.38
CA MET A 197 -3.84 5.56 1.98
C MET A 197 -5.03 6.23 1.28
N ASN A 198 -4.84 6.55 0.00
CA ASN A 198 -5.89 7.06 -0.86
C ASN A 198 -6.57 5.91 -1.58
N ARG A 199 -7.85 6.06 -1.92
CA ARG A 199 -8.63 4.99 -2.54
C ARG A 199 -9.32 5.48 -3.80
N VAL A 200 -9.24 4.71 -4.87
CA VAL A 200 -10.09 4.92 -6.04
C VAL A 200 -11.54 4.56 -5.67
N VAL A 201 -12.44 5.54 -5.76
CA VAL A 201 -13.86 5.39 -5.40
C VAL A 201 -14.80 5.49 -6.59
N ALA A 202 -14.32 6.07 -7.71
CA ALA A 202 -15.05 6.02 -8.97
C ALA A 202 -14.10 6.14 -10.16
N VAL A 203 -14.49 5.48 -11.26
CA VAL A 203 -13.91 5.69 -12.59
C VAL A 203 -15.05 5.91 -13.57
N LYS A 204 -14.88 6.80 -14.55
CA LYS A 204 -15.90 7.07 -15.55
C LYS A 204 -15.27 7.43 -16.87
N GLN A 205 -15.79 6.90 -17.97
CA GLN A 205 -15.41 7.38 -19.30
C GLN A 205 -16.02 8.78 -19.50
N VAL A 206 -15.22 9.70 -20.03
CA VAL A 206 -15.66 11.04 -20.40
C VAL A 206 -15.46 11.22 -21.90
N ASP A 207 -16.48 11.75 -22.56
CA ASP A 207 -16.37 12.15 -23.96
C ASP A 207 -15.46 13.39 -24.01
N VAL A 208 -14.36 13.28 -24.75
CA VAL A 208 -13.41 14.38 -25.02
C VAL A 208 -13.78 15.04 -26.34
#